data_AF-E8R5B9-F1
#
_entry.id   AF-E8R5B9-F1
#
_cell.length_a   1.000
_cell.length_b   1.000
_cell.length_c   1.000
_cell.angle_alpha   90.00
_cell.angle_beta   90.00
_cell.angle_gamma   90.00
#
_symmetry.space_group_name_H-M   'P 1'
#
loop_
_entity.id
_entity.type
_entity.pdbx_description
1 polymer ?
#
loop_
_entity_poly.entity_id
_entity_poly.type
_entity_poly.pdbx_seq_one_letter_code
_entity_poly.pdbx_strand_id
1 'polypeptide(L)'
;MRVNPPFGTIGMRSARLSASFLLVISLTTGLGGGIVLGDDRSLMDRVRLEYPQALVKLEDIFSTMRGKGVLTRKLGSGNDEKTLHWDVEFAKRGDMALVRRTWNAKQFSEEQAVIKDVYCKNLDRYVFSLSSAVDNPNLSVTRLGHDVQDFDFCYGVYVKRHAEAAYCVFGLPVRRMMEDASFKITKVSSRVEGDRELLRIDYDYHPKDLILRSGWLEVCPSDRWRIQEYETQLSAEMKGRTIKGVVEYQKDQKTGENLPVRSKIDMTDGIIAFDFQTFSLTPAPEEEEFTLAAFGFPDVEPSGAEGTSNLLGFVGAGVLLLVVAAILKALASRAQQRRPRAGES
;
A
#
# COMPACT_ATOMS: atom_id res chain seq x y z
N MET A 1 -66.67 -21.20 -21.11
CA MET A 1 -65.57 -22.11 -21.52
C MET A 1 -64.24 -21.49 -21.11
N ARG A 2 -63.54 -22.18 -20.20
CA ARG A 2 -62.09 -22.47 -20.20
C ARG A 2 -61.10 -21.29 -20.11
N VAL A 3 -59.98 -21.35 -19.38
CA VAL A 3 -59.33 -22.32 -18.48
C VAL A 3 -58.14 -21.51 -17.90
N ASN A 4 -57.97 -21.43 -16.57
CA ASN A 4 -56.65 -21.29 -15.92
C ASN A 4 -55.91 -22.62 -16.10
N PRO A 5 -54.57 -22.77 -16.21
CA PRO A 5 -53.53 -22.23 -15.28
C PRO A 5 -52.13 -22.10 -16.01
N PRO A 6 -50.90 -22.22 -15.41
CA PRO A 6 -50.52 -22.40 -14.00
C PRO A 6 -49.38 -21.54 -13.44
N PHE A 7 -49.43 -21.45 -12.10
CA PHE A 7 -48.31 -21.16 -11.21
C PHE A 7 -47.16 -22.13 -11.44
N GLY A 8 -45.98 -21.59 -11.77
CA GLY A 8 -44.71 -22.31 -11.72
C GLY A 8 -44.09 -22.18 -10.33
N THR A 9 -44.00 -23.30 -9.63
CA THR A 9 -43.19 -23.53 -8.45
C THR A 9 -41.71 -23.29 -8.77
N ILE A 10 -41.10 -22.24 -8.21
CA ILE A 10 -39.65 -22.10 -8.21
C ILE A 10 -39.10 -23.02 -7.13
N GLY A 11 -38.50 -24.12 -7.57
CA GLY A 11 -37.76 -25.04 -6.71
C GLY A 11 -36.59 -24.32 -6.05
N MET A 12 -36.63 -24.25 -4.72
CA MET A 12 -35.46 -24.09 -3.88
C MET A 12 -34.47 -25.21 -4.20
N ARG A 13 -33.46 -24.91 -5.03
CA ARG A 13 -32.21 -25.65 -5.01
C ARG A 13 -31.37 -25.09 -3.88
N SER A 14 -31.27 -25.88 -2.82
CA SER A 14 -30.31 -25.77 -1.74
C SER A 14 -28.89 -25.80 -2.31
N ALA A 15 -28.35 -24.62 -2.63
CA ALA A 15 -26.90 -24.45 -2.64
C ALA A 15 -26.45 -24.55 -1.19
N ARG A 16 -25.73 -25.63 -0.88
CA ARG A 16 -25.05 -25.84 0.40
C ARG A 16 -24.14 -24.65 0.65
N LEU A 17 -24.61 -23.71 1.47
CA LEU A 17 -23.76 -22.78 2.20
C LEU A 17 -22.83 -23.64 3.05
N SER A 18 -21.57 -23.77 2.60
CA SER A 18 -20.49 -24.25 3.44
C SER A 18 -20.33 -23.24 4.57
N ALA A 19 -21.02 -23.52 5.66
CA ALA A 19 -20.78 -22.93 6.95
C ALA A 19 -19.30 -23.11 7.31
N SER A 20 -18.62 -22.00 7.58
CA SER A 20 -17.69 -21.79 8.70
C SER A 20 -16.92 -20.48 8.48
N PHE A 21 -17.62 -19.34 8.46
CA PHE A 21 -16.97 -18.08 8.83
C PHE A 21 -16.97 -18.00 10.36
N LEU A 22 -16.04 -18.73 10.98
CA LEU A 22 -15.66 -18.46 12.36
C LEU A 22 -14.89 -17.14 12.33
N LEU A 23 -15.60 -16.08 12.68
CA LEU A 23 -15.02 -14.84 13.14
C LEU A 23 -14.22 -15.19 14.41
N VAL A 24 -12.93 -15.52 14.25
CA VAL A 24 -12.00 -15.58 15.38
C VAL A 24 -11.78 -14.14 15.80
N ILE A 25 -12.71 -13.63 16.61
CA ILE A 25 -12.41 -12.53 17.51
C ILE A 25 -11.51 -13.16 18.57
N SER A 26 -10.20 -13.02 18.40
CA SER A 26 -9.27 -13.23 19.51
C SER A 26 -9.51 -12.12 20.54
N LEU A 27 -10.58 -12.24 21.33
CA LEU A 27 -10.62 -11.69 22.67
C LEU A 27 -9.61 -12.53 23.48
N THR A 28 -8.35 -12.13 23.43
CA THR A 28 -7.35 -12.58 24.41
C THR A 28 -7.66 -11.90 25.74
N THR A 29 -8.75 -12.31 26.38
CA THR A 29 -8.98 -12.05 27.80
C THR A 29 -8.09 -13.00 28.59
N GLY A 30 -6.97 -12.46 29.07
CA GLY A 30 -6.35 -12.84 30.33
C GLY A 30 -6.00 -14.30 30.54
N LEU A 31 -4.84 -14.72 30.02
CA LEU A 31 -4.02 -15.74 30.68
C LEU A 31 -2.58 -15.23 30.77
N GLY A 32 -2.27 -14.56 31.88
CA GLY A 32 -1.02 -14.66 32.61
C GLY A 32 0.32 -14.64 31.85
N GLY A 33 0.47 -13.91 30.76
CA GLY A 33 1.78 -13.60 30.20
C GLY A 33 2.53 -12.68 31.17
N GLY A 34 3.36 -13.25 32.04
CA GLY A 34 4.23 -12.47 32.92
C GLY A 34 5.14 -11.59 32.09
N ILE A 35 5.02 -10.27 32.25
CA ILE A 35 5.97 -9.32 31.67
C ILE A 35 7.28 -9.53 32.42
N VAL A 36 8.25 -10.19 31.78
CA VAL A 36 9.62 -10.26 32.30
C VAL A 36 10.27 -8.92 31.98
N LEU A 37 10.42 -8.08 33.00
CA LEU A 37 11.23 -6.87 32.92
C LEU A 37 12.71 -7.28 32.91
N GLY A 38 13.22 -7.64 31.73
CA GLY A 38 14.66 -7.69 31.50
C GLY A 38 15.27 -6.30 31.66
N ASP A 39 16.61 -6.20 31.78
CA ASP A 39 17.28 -4.89 31.75
C ASP A 39 16.97 -4.21 30.41
N ASP A 40 16.11 -3.19 30.42
CA ASP A 40 15.62 -2.47 29.23
C ASP A 40 16.76 -2.05 28.29
N ARG A 41 17.95 -1.76 28.83
CA ARG A 41 19.14 -1.41 28.05
C ARG A 41 19.61 -2.57 27.18
N SER A 42 19.64 -3.79 27.73
CA SER A 42 20.08 -4.99 27.02
C SER A 42 19.17 -5.33 25.84
N LEU A 43 17.85 -5.19 25.99
CA LEU A 43 16.88 -5.44 24.92
C LEU A 43 16.99 -4.38 23.82
N MET A 44 17.12 -3.12 24.20
CA MET A 44 17.23 -2.04 23.23
C MET A 44 18.52 -2.13 22.40
N ASP A 45 19.64 -2.52 23.03
CA ASP A 45 20.91 -2.77 22.33
C ASP A 45 20.80 -3.95 21.37
N ARG A 46 20.14 -5.04 21.80
CA ARG A 46 19.85 -6.21 20.94
C ARG A 46 19.05 -5.81 19.70
N VAL A 47 17.96 -5.06 19.86
CA VAL A 47 17.14 -4.57 18.74
C VAL A 47 17.96 -3.72 17.78
N ARG A 48 18.75 -2.77 18.31
CA ARG A 48 19.59 -1.89 17.47
C ARG A 48 20.64 -2.64 16.68
N LEU A 49 21.21 -3.71 17.25
CA LEU A 49 22.25 -4.50 16.62
C LEU A 49 21.71 -5.50 15.60
N GLU A 50 20.66 -6.25 15.97
CA GLU A 50 20.20 -7.41 15.20
C GLU A 50 19.10 -7.05 14.20
N TYR A 51 18.14 -6.19 14.58
CA TYR A 51 16.93 -5.98 13.78
C TYR A 51 17.20 -5.34 12.40
N PRO A 52 18.06 -4.31 12.25
CA PRO A 52 18.40 -3.78 10.92
C PRO A 52 18.95 -4.84 9.96
N GLN A 53 19.78 -5.76 10.46
CA GLN A 53 20.35 -6.83 9.64
C GLN A 53 19.28 -7.86 9.25
N ALA A 54 18.35 -8.15 10.15
CA ALA A 54 17.21 -9.01 9.86
C ALA A 54 16.28 -8.39 8.80
N LEU A 55 16.05 -7.07 8.86
CA LEU A 55 15.25 -6.34 7.87
C LEU A 55 15.86 -6.41 6.47
N VAL A 56 17.18 -6.26 6.31
CA VAL A 56 17.85 -6.43 5.00
C VAL A 56 17.58 -7.83 4.43
N LYS A 57 17.68 -8.87 5.27
CA LYS A 57 17.42 -10.25 4.84
C LYS A 57 15.94 -10.45 4.47
N LEU A 58 15.01 -9.89 5.24
CA LEU A 58 13.58 -9.97 4.92
C LEU A 58 13.25 -9.23 3.61
N GLU A 59 13.80 -8.03 3.40
CA GLU A 59 13.63 -7.28 2.16
C GLU A 59 14.14 -8.07 0.94
N ASP A 60 15.28 -8.74 1.08
CA ASP A 60 15.85 -9.60 0.04
C ASP A 60 14.97 -10.83 -0.25
N ILE A 61 14.51 -11.54 0.79
CA ILE A 61 13.61 -12.70 0.66
C ILE A 61 12.32 -12.32 -0.07
N PHE A 62 11.75 -11.15 0.24
CA PHE A 62 10.51 -10.63 -0.35
C PHE A 62 10.76 -9.69 -1.55
N SER A 63 11.99 -9.64 -2.07
CA SER A 63 12.31 -8.92 -3.31
C SER A 63 11.67 -9.58 -4.52
N THR A 64 11.40 -10.89 -4.41
CA THR A 64 10.81 -11.72 -5.44
C THR A 64 9.65 -12.51 -4.84
N MET A 65 8.45 -12.27 -5.35
CA MET A 65 7.26 -12.94 -4.83
C MET A 65 6.13 -12.96 -5.84
N ARG A 66 5.20 -13.89 -5.67
CA ARG A 66 3.90 -13.90 -6.33
C ARG A 66 2.83 -14.40 -5.39
N GLY A 67 1.61 -13.96 -5.58
CA GLY A 67 0.50 -14.43 -4.78
C GLY A 67 -0.85 -14.08 -5.37
N LYS A 68 -1.86 -14.68 -4.76
CA LYS A 68 -3.27 -14.45 -5.05
C LYS A 68 -4.04 -14.44 -3.75
N GLY A 69 -5.07 -13.62 -3.65
CA GLY A 69 -6.07 -13.75 -2.62
C GLY A 69 -7.20 -12.75 -2.75
N VAL A 70 -7.93 -12.58 -1.66
CA VAL A 70 -9.09 -11.71 -1.60
C VAL A 70 -8.77 -10.54 -0.69
N LEU A 71 -8.79 -9.34 -1.27
CA LEU A 71 -8.77 -8.11 -0.51
C LEU A 71 -10.21 -7.74 -0.14
N THR A 72 -10.47 -7.60 1.15
CA THR A 72 -11.75 -7.15 1.70
C THR A 72 -11.57 -5.78 2.33
N ARG A 73 -12.43 -4.81 1.99
CA ARG A 73 -12.51 -3.52 2.67
C ARG A 73 -13.91 -3.30 3.22
N LYS A 74 -13.99 -3.12 4.53
CA LYS A 74 -15.19 -2.69 5.23
C LYS A 74 -15.15 -1.19 5.41
N LEU A 75 -16.18 -0.48 4.96
CA LEU A 75 -16.34 0.96 5.06
C LEU A 75 -17.55 1.28 5.93
N GLY A 76 -17.45 2.33 6.75
CA GLY A 76 -18.54 2.75 7.63
C GLY A 76 -18.66 1.93 8.91
N SER A 77 -19.72 2.17 9.67
CA SER A 77 -20.00 1.49 10.94
C SER A 77 -21.50 1.29 11.13
N GLY A 78 -21.91 0.16 11.72
CA GLY A 78 -23.31 -0.12 12.01
C GLY A 78 -24.11 -0.50 10.76
N ASN A 79 -25.29 0.09 10.59
CA ASN A 79 -26.22 -0.27 9.50
C ASN A 79 -25.75 0.19 8.11
N ASP A 80 -24.79 1.12 8.03
CA ASP A 80 -24.22 1.62 6.78
C ASP A 80 -22.90 0.91 6.41
N GLU A 81 -22.57 -0.22 7.07
CA GLU A 81 -21.36 -0.97 6.75
C GLU A 81 -21.43 -1.52 5.32
N LYS A 82 -20.50 -1.08 4.48
CA LYS A 82 -20.31 -1.59 3.12
C LYS A 82 -19.07 -2.44 3.06
N THR A 83 -19.22 -3.70 2.64
CA THR A 83 -18.09 -4.60 2.39
C THR A 83 -17.80 -4.67 0.90
N LEU A 84 -16.57 -4.37 0.53
CA LEU A 84 -16.03 -4.46 -0.82
C LEU A 84 -15.05 -5.62 -0.88
N HIS A 85 -15.08 -6.36 -1.99
CA HIS A 85 -14.18 -7.49 -2.22
C HIS A 85 -13.51 -7.36 -3.59
N TRP A 86 -12.20 -7.55 -3.62
CA TRP A 86 -11.41 -7.62 -4.84
C TRP A 86 -10.58 -8.91 -4.83
N ASP A 87 -10.65 -9.67 -5.92
CA ASP A 87 -9.67 -10.72 -6.18
C ASP A 87 -8.40 -10.06 -6.68
N VAL A 88 -7.29 -10.27 -5.98
CA VAL A 88 -6.00 -9.65 -6.28
C VAL A 88 -4.99 -10.74 -6.59
N GLU A 89 -4.31 -10.63 -7.73
CA GLU A 89 -3.13 -11.39 -8.07
C GLU A 89 -1.96 -10.42 -8.21
N PHE A 90 -0.78 -10.82 -7.74
CA PHE A 90 0.40 -9.98 -7.82
C PHE A 90 1.66 -10.79 -8.13
N ALA A 91 2.61 -10.11 -8.75
CA ALA A 91 3.98 -10.58 -8.94
C ALA A 91 4.94 -9.42 -8.70
N LYS A 92 6.10 -9.71 -8.12
CA LYS A 92 7.17 -8.75 -7.87
C LYS A 92 8.52 -9.41 -8.14
N ARG A 93 9.43 -8.65 -8.74
CA ARG A 93 10.84 -8.99 -8.90
C ARG A 93 11.68 -7.72 -8.86
N GLY A 94 12.39 -7.50 -7.75
CA GLY A 94 13.12 -6.27 -7.52
C GLY A 94 12.20 -5.05 -7.58
N ASP A 95 12.50 -4.12 -8.49
CA ASP A 95 11.71 -2.92 -8.74
C ASP A 95 10.56 -3.11 -9.74
N MET A 96 10.44 -4.31 -10.33
CA MET A 96 9.30 -4.67 -11.16
C MET A 96 8.15 -5.21 -10.31
N ALA A 97 6.94 -4.75 -10.59
CA ALA A 97 5.75 -5.19 -9.89
C ALA A 97 4.52 -5.18 -10.81
N LEU A 98 3.68 -6.19 -10.64
CA LEU A 98 2.45 -6.40 -11.38
C LEU A 98 1.32 -6.67 -10.39
N VAL A 99 0.19 -6.01 -10.59
CA VAL A 99 -1.05 -6.23 -9.84
C VAL A 99 -2.19 -6.43 -10.83
N ARG A 100 -2.90 -7.55 -10.72
CA ARG A 100 -4.17 -7.78 -11.40
C ARG A 100 -5.28 -7.76 -10.36
N ARG A 101 -6.33 -7.03 -10.63
CA ARG A 101 -7.47 -6.87 -9.74
C ARG A 101 -8.75 -7.20 -10.49
N THR A 102 -9.59 -8.05 -9.91
CA THR A 102 -10.92 -8.36 -10.44
C THR A 102 -11.97 -8.01 -9.40
N TRP A 103 -13.04 -7.34 -9.81
CA TRP A 103 -14.14 -6.98 -8.91
C TRP A 103 -15.48 -6.87 -9.63
N ASN A 104 -16.55 -6.93 -8.86
CA ASN A 104 -17.92 -6.84 -9.38
C ASN A 104 -18.46 -5.41 -9.26
N ALA A 105 -18.86 -4.83 -10.39
CA ALA A 105 -19.44 -3.50 -10.49
C ALA A 105 -20.71 -3.32 -9.65
N LYS A 106 -21.42 -4.41 -9.31
CA LYS A 106 -22.55 -4.41 -8.37
C LYS A 106 -22.20 -3.82 -7.01
N GLN A 107 -20.92 -3.86 -6.64
CA GLN A 107 -20.47 -3.25 -5.40
C GLN A 107 -20.62 -1.72 -5.43
N PHE A 108 -20.78 -1.08 -6.59
CA PHE A 108 -20.85 0.38 -6.74
C PHE A 108 -22.00 0.87 -7.62
N SER A 109 -22.62 -0.01 -8.41
CA SER A 109 -23.73 0.26 -9.32
C SER A 109 -24.73 -0.89 -9.28
N GLU A 110 -25.91 -0.78 -9.89
CA GLU A 110 -26.84 -1.91 -10.02
C GLU A 110 -26.40 -2.91 -11.11
N GLU A 111 -25.38 -2.58 -11.89
CA GLU A 111 -24.94 -3.33 -13.06
C GLU A 111 -24.10 -4.57 -12.71
N GLN A 112 -24.39 -5.68 -13.39
CA GLN A 112 -23.68 -6.95 -13.26
C GLN A 112 -22.49 -7.03 -14.20
N ALA A 113 -21.44 -6.26 -13.93
CA ALA A 113 -20.20 -6.37 -14.67
C ALA A 113 -19.04 -6.81 -13.80
N VAL A 114 -18.12 -7.55 -14.41
CA VAL A 114 -16.84 -7.90 -13.80
C VAL A 114 -15.79 -7.00 -14.44
N ILE A 115 -15.18 -6.14 -13.64
CA ILE A 115 -14.12 -5.24 -14.08
C ILE A 115 -12.78 -5.85 -13.71
N LYS A 116 -11.86 -5.86 -14.68
CA LYS A 116 -10.49 -6.31 -14.54
C LYS A 116 -9.56 -5.13 -14.74
N ASP A 117 -8.69 -4.89 -13.77
CA ASP A 117 -7.64 -3.88 -13.83
C ASP A 117 -6.28 -4.55 -13.75
N VAL A 118 -5.34 -4.07 -14.54
CA VAL A 118 -3.94 -4.47 -14.50
C VAL A 118 -3.10 -3.23 -14.29
N TYR A 119 -2.20 -3.28 -13.33
CA TYR A 119 -1.20 -2.25 -13.08
C TYR A 119 0.16 -2.91 -13.13
N CYS A 120 1.06 -2.40 -13.96
CA CYS A 120 2.40 -2.93 -14.09
C CYS A 120 3.43 -1.81 -14.05
N LYS A 121 4.47 -2.00 -13.25
CA LYS A 121 5.63 -1.12 -13.13
C LYS A 121 6.86 -1.92 -13.52
N ASN A 122 7.53 -1.46 -14.57
CA ASN A 122 8.86 -1.88 -14.94
C ASN A 122 9.69 -0.62 -15.22
N LEU A 123 10.45 -0.17 -14.22
CA LEU A 123 11.15 1.12 -14.29
C LEU A 123 12.22 1.18 -15.39
N ASP A 124 12.75 0.02 -15.80
CA ASP A 124 13.74 -0.07 -16.87
C ASP A 124 13.12 0.09 -18.27
N ARG A 125 11.78 -0.04 -18.37
CA ARG A 125 11.03 0.08 -19.64
C ARG A 125 9.95 1.14 -19.54
N TYR A 126 8.79 0.79 -18.98
CA TYR A 126 7.63 1.65 -18.84
C TYR A 126 6.67 1.14 -17.75
N VAL A 127 5.79 2.03 -17.32
CA VAL A 127 4.65 1.75 -16.45
C VAL A 127 3.39 1.76 -17.31
N PHE A 128 2.50 0.81 -17.09
CA PHE A 128 1.23 0.76 -17.81
C PHE A 128 0.08 0.32 -16.92
N SER A 129 -1.13 0.71 -17.32
CA SER A 129 -2.36 0.17 -16.78
C SER A 129 -3.30 -0.28 -17.89
N LEU A 130 -3.99 -1.39 -17.64
CA LEU A 130 -5.03 -1.92 -18.49
C LEU A 130 -6.33 -1.98 -17.70
N SER A 131 -7.45 -1.78 -18.36
CA SER A 131 -8.77 -2.01 -17.76
C SER A 131 -9.76 -2.58 -18.78
N SER A 132 -10.68 -3.42 -18.31
CA SER A 132 -11.85 -3.85 -19.08
C SER A 132 -13.04 -2.94 -18.77
N ALA A 133 -13.82 -2.59 -19.80
CA ALA A 133 -15.07 -1.88 -19.58
C ALA A 133 -16.15 -2.80 -19.00
N VAL A 134 -17.21 -2.21 -18.44
CA VAL A 134 -18.38 -2.93 -17.90
C VAL A 134 -19.02 -3.83 -18.98
N ASP A 135 -19.09 -3.33 -20.20
CA ASP A 135 -19.73 -3.94 -21.37
C ASP A 135 -18.74 -4.66 -22.29
N ASN A 136 -17.42 -4.56 -22.03
CA ASN A 136 -16.38 -5.18 -22.85
C ASN A 136 -15.34 -5.90 -21.96
N PRO A 137 -15.32 -7.25 -21.96
CA PRO A 137 -14.40 -8.01 -21.11
C PRO A 137 -12.94 -7.95 -21.58
N ASN A 138 -12.67 -7.41 -22.78
CA ASN A 138 -11.33 -7.26 -23.29
C ASN A 138 -10.63 -6.11 -22.57
N LEU A 139 -9.36 -6.34 -22.23
CA LEU A 139 -8.52 -5.28 -21.70
C LEU A 139 -8.26 -4.23 -22.77
N SER A 140 -8.11 -2.99 -22.33
CA SER A 140 -7.65 -1.86 -23.14
C SER A 140 -6.57 -1.11 -22.37
N VAL A 141 -5.61 -0.52 -23.08
CA VAL A 141 -4.58 0.33 -22.47
C VAL A 141 -5.25 1.62 -22.00
N THR A 142 -5.24 1.84 -20.69
CA THR A 142 -5.80 3.07 -20.08
C THR A 142 -4.71 4.09 -19.78
N ARG A 143 -3.48 3.62 -19.57
CA ARG A 143 -2.30 4.48 -19.36
C ARG A 143 -1.04 3.78 -19.82
N LEU A 144 -0.12 4.57 -20.36
CA LEU A 144 1.23 4.18 -20.72
C LEU A 144 2.18 5.35 -20.45
N GLY A 145 3.30 5.13 -19.76
CA GLY A 145 4.32 6.15 -19.53
C GLY A 145 5.20 5.85 -18.31
N HIS A 146 5.79 6.90 -17.72
CA HIS A 146 6.63 6.78 -16.52
C HIS A 146 5.96 7.35 -15.25
N ASP A 147 4.70 7.78 -15.33
CA ASP A 147 3.98 8.25 -14.15
C ASP A 147 3.60 7.05 -13.25
N VAL A 148 4.37 6.93 -12.16
CA VAL A 148 4.25 5.86 -11.16
C VAL A 148 3.20 6.15 -10.09
N GLN A 149 2.60 7.34 -10.02
CA GLN A 149 1.81 7.72 -8.84
C GLN A 149 0.57 6.83 -8.64
N ASP A 150 -0.20 6.60 -9.71
CA ASP A 150 -1.38 5.74 -9.65
C ASP A 150 -1.00 4.28 -9.37
N PHE A 151 0.13 3.81 -9.92
CA PHE A 151 0.67 2.49 -9.65
C PHE A 151 1.08 2.37 -8.18
N ASP A 152 1.87 3.31 -7.66
CA ASP A 152 2.38 3.28 -6.29
C ASP A 152 1.23 3.35 -5.28
N PHE A 153 0.15 4.07 -5.61
CA PHE A 153 -1.09 4.01 -4.83
C PHE A 153 -1.73 2.62 -4.88
N CYS A 154 -1.97 2.07 -6.08
CA CYS A 154 -2.63 0.77 -6.24
C CYS A 154 -1.81 -0.38 -5.65
N TYR A 155 -0.55 -0.50 -6.04
CA TYR A 155 0.40 -1.46 -5.46
C TYR A 155 0.54 -1.26 -3.96
N GLY A 156 0.70 -0.01 -3.51
CA GLY A 156 0.80 0.35 -2.11
C GLY A 156 -0.38 -0.14 -1.28
N VAL A 157 -1.60 0.17 -1.71
CA VAL A 157 -2.85 -0.14 -1.02
C VAL A 157 -3.17 -1.63 -1.08
N TYR A 158 -3.03 -2.25 -2.26
CA TYR A 158 -3.56 -3.61 -2.49
C TYR A 158 -2.55 -4.71 -2.20
N VAL A 159 -1.26 -4.45 -2.38
CA VAL A 159 -0.24 -5.51 -2.31
C VAL A 159 0.79 -5.16 -1.25
N LYS A 160 1.50 -4.05 -1.40
CA LYS A 160 2.66 -3.69 -0.59
C LYS A 160 2.38 -3.76 0.91
N ARG A 161 1.30 -3.11 1.37
CA ARG A 161 0.89 -3.09 2.78
C ARG A 161 0.65 -4.47 3.40
N HIS A 162 0.34 -5.48 2.58
CA HIS A 162 -0.05 -6.81 3.03
C HIS A 162 1.04 -7.85 2.76
N ALA A 163 1.56 -7.89 1.52
CA ALA A 163 2.57 -8.86 1.10
C ALA A 163 3.95 -8.57 1.72
N GLU A 164 4.26 -7.30 1.98
CA GLU A 164 5.54 -6.87 2.61
C GLU A 164 5.38 -6.60 4.12
N ALA A 165 4.25 -6.99 4.72
CA ALA A 165 3.92 -6.68 6.12
C ALA A 165 4.91 -7.30 7.13
N ALA A 166 5.70 -8.29 6.72
CA ALA A 166 6.78 -8.88 7.53
C ALA A 166 7.85 -7.87 7.97
N TYR A 167 8.06 -6.80 7.21
CA TYR A 167 9.08 -5.78 7.47
C TYR A 167 8.60 -4.35 7.22
N CYS A 168 7.30 -4.16 6.97
CA CYS A 168 6.70 -2.84 6.72
C CYS A 168 5.67 -2.47 7.78
N VAL A 169 5.70 -1.20 8.21
CA VAL A 169 4.60 -0.56 8.95
C VAL A 169 3.76 0.22 7.95
N PHE A 170 2.53 -0.23 7.70
CA PHE A 170 1.60 0.40 6.75
C PHE A 170 2.21 0.65 5.35
N GLY A 171 3.02 -0.29 4.86
CA GLY A 171 3.67 -0.24 3.54
C GLY A 171 4.95 0.59 3.48
N LEU A 172 5.42 1.13 4.60
CA LEU A 172 6.72 1.76 4.74
C LEU A 172 7.72 0.75 5.36
N PRO A 173 8.80 0.37 4.65
CA PRO A 173 9.82 -0.51 5.20
C PRO A 173 10.44 0.07 6.48
N VAL A 174 10.51 -0.74 7.54
CA VAL A 174 11.03 -0.29 8.84
C VAL A 174 12.50 0.10 8.73
N ARG A 175 13.29 -0.55 7.87
CA ARG A 175 14.69 -0.17 7.65
C ARG A 175 14.81 1.27 7.17
N ARG A 176 13.97 1.69 6.22
CA ARG A 176 13.90 3.07 5.74
C ARG A 176 13.49 4.05 6.84
N MET A 177 12.62 3.63 7.75
CA MET A 177 12.29 4.44 8.94
C MET A 177 13.53 4.60 9.83
N MET A 178 14.23 3.51 10.14
CA MET A 178 15.42 3.51 11.00
C MET A 178 16.61 4.28 10.43
N GLU A 179 16.72 4.38 9.11
CA GLU A 179 17.74 5.18 8.42
C GLU A 179 17.47 6.69 8.47
N ASP A 180 16.22 7.09 8.73
CA ASP A 180 15.84 8.49 8.85
C ASP A 180 16.25 9.05 10.23
N ALA A 181 16.93 10.20 10.23
CA ALA A 181 17.44 10.84 11.45
C ALA A 181 16.35 11.21 12.47
N SER A 182 15.08 11.30 12.05
CA SER A 182 13.94 11.57 12.93
C SER A 182 13.41 10.34 13.66
N PHE A 183 13.82 9.13 13.28
CA PHE A 183 13.37 7.89 13.90
C PHE A 183 14.13 7.60 15.20
N LYS A 184 13.39 7.26 16.26
CA LYS A 184 13.93 6.93 17.57
C LYS A 184 13.17 5.77 18.18
N ILE A 185 13.89 4.72 18.59
CA ILE A 185 13.35 3.70 19.48
C ILE A 185 13.27 4.32 20.88
N THR A 186 12.05 4.39 21.44
CA THR A 186 11.79 5.01 22.74
C THR A 186 11.72 3.98 23.86
N LYS A 187 11.25 2.77 23.55
CA LYS A 187 11.17 1.66 24.50
C LYS A 187 11.20 0.32 23.77
N VAL A 188 11.76 -0.69 24.43
CA VAL A 188 11.63 -2.09 24.03
C VAL A 188 11.14 -2.88 25.23
N SER A 189 10.17 -3.75 25.01
CA SER A 189 9.70 -4.70 26.02
C SER A 189 9.54 -6.09 25.42
N SER A 190 9.70 -7.12 26.23
CA SER A 190 9.55 -8.52 25.81
C SER A 190 8.34 -9.16 26.48
N ARG A 191 7.63 -10.01 25.76
CA ARG A 191 6.69 -10.98 26.31
C ARG A 191 6.95 -12.36 25.72
N VAL A 192 6.65 -13.40 26.48
CA VAL A 192 6.76 -14.78 26.02
C VAL A 192 5.35 -15.33 25.80
N GLU A 193 5.12 -15.91 24.62
CA GLU A 193 3.88 -16.58 24.26
C GLU A 193 4.22 -18.00 23.76
N GLY A 194 3.94 -19.01 24.60
CA GLY A 194 4.39 -20.38 24.34
C GLY A 194 5.93 -20.47 24.33
N ASP A 195 6.51 -20.91 23.22
CA ASP A 195 7.95 -20.99 22.97
C ASP A 195 8.50 -19.78 22.20
N ARG A 196 7.65 -18.77 21.94
CA ARG A 196 8.01 -17.57 21.17
C ARG A 196 8.32 -16.42 22.10
N GLU A 197 9.48 -15.81 21.90
CA GLU A 197 9.77 -14.47 22.40
C GLU A 197 9.20 -13.44 21.42
N LEU A 198 8.43 -12.50 21.92
CA LEU A 198 7.89 -11.36 21.18
C LEU A 198 8.47 -10.08 21.79
N LEU A 199 9.09 -9.26 20.93
CA LEU A 199 9.63 -7.96 21.31
C LEU A 199 8.72 -6.87 20.76
N ARG A 200 8.16 -6.07 21.66
CA ARG A 200 7.46 -4.84 21.32
C ARG A 200 8.45 -3.68 21.33
N ILE A 201 8.55 -2.99 20.20
CA ILE A 201 9.43 -1.87 19.95
C ILE A 201 8.54 -0.62 19.79
N ASP A 202 8.51 0.23 20.80
CA ASP A 202 7.86 1.53 20.74
C ASP A 202 8.82 2.56 20.11
N TYR A 203 8.31 3.42 19.23
CA TYR A 203 9.11 4.36 18.45
C TYR A 203 8.42 5.71 18.26
N ASP A 204 9.26 6.73 18.06
CA ASP A 204 8.90 8.05 17.53
C ASP A 204 9.55 8.22 16.14
N TYR A 205 8.86 8.91 15.23
CA TYR A 205 9.26 9.09 13.85
C TYR A 205 8.64 10.37 13.25
N HIS A 206 9.43 11.42 12.99
CA HIS A 206 8.90 12.70 12.52
C HIS A 206 9.45 13.10 11.13
N PRO A 207 9.13 12.33 10.08
CA PRO A 207 9.57 12.63 8.73
C PRO A 207 8.87 13.89 8.21
N LYS A 208 9.57 14.65 7.37
CA LYS A 208 9.03 15.89 6.78
C LYS A 208 7.86 15.64 5.84
N ASP A 209 7.96 14.59 5.02
CA ASP A 209 7.06 14.38 3.87
C ASP A 209 6.13 13.15 4.01
N LEU A 210 6.06 12.54 5.20
CA LEU A 210 5.20 11.39 5.46
C LEU A 210 4.27 11.66 6.63
N ILE A 211 3.13 10.96 6.63
CA ILE A 211 2.09 11.11 7.65
C ILE A 211 2.32 10.26 8.90
N LEU A 212 3.24 9.28 8.91
CA LEU A 212 3.49 8.43 10.08
C LEU A 212 4.23 9.23 11.17
N ARG A 213 3.90 9.00 12.45
CA ARG A 213 4.46 9.77 13.57
C ARG A 213 5.06 8.95 14.70
N SER A 214 4.31 8.06 15.31
CA SER A 214 4.80 7.28 16.45
C SER A 214 3.98 6.02 16.57
N GLY A 215 4.41 5.09 17.41
CA GLY A 215 3.64 3.89 17.65
C GLY A 215 4.52 2.77 18.14
N TRP A 216 4.12 1.56 17.81
CA TRP A 216 4.85 0.36 18.20
C TRP A 216 4.70 -0.71 17.15
N LEU A 217 5.67 -1.62 17.12
CA LEU A 217 5.60 -2.84 16.34
C LEU A 217 6.08 -4.01 17.21
N GLU A 218 5.45 -5.15 17.03
CA GLU A 218 5.82 -6.39 17.70
C GLU A 218 6.45 -7.35 16.71
N VAL A 219 7.64 -7.85 17.05
CA VAL A 219 8.44 -8.74 16.22
C VAL A 219 8.80 -10.01 16.98
N CYS A 220 9.02 -11.10 16.25
CA CYS A 220 9.41 -12.38 16.82
C CYS A 220 10.85 -12.73 16.39
N PRO A 221 11.87 -12.59 17.25
CA PRO A 221 13.26 -12.88 16.88
C PRO A 221 13.50 -14.31 16.39
N SER A 222 12.83 -15.31 16.99
CA SER A 222 12.91 -16.71 16.56
C SER A 222 12.29 -16.96 15.18
N ASP A 223 11.41 -16.07 14.73
CA ASP A 223 10.84 -16.05 13.38
C ASP A 223 11.46 -14.94 12.51
N ARG A 224 12.80 -14.85 12.54
CA ARG A 224 13.59 -13.91 11.74
C ARG A 224 13.15 -12.45 11.90
N TRP A 225 12.67 -12.07 13.08
CA TRP A 225 12.25 -10.71 13.39
C TRP A 225 11.06 -10.19 12.57
N ARG A 226 10.21 -11.07 12.04
CA ARG A 226 9.00 -10.68 11.31
C ARG A 226 8.02 -9.93 12.22
N ILE A 227 7.44 -8.85 11.69
CA ILE A 227 6.36 -8.08 12.35
C ILE A 227 5.10 -8.95 12.45
N GLN A 228 4.57 -9.12 13.66
CA GLN A 228 3.31 -9.84 13.92
C GLN A 228 2.14 -8.86 14.04
N GLU A 229 2.39 -7.73 14.69
CA GLU A 229 1.40 -6.71 14.98
C GLU A 229 2.08 -5.35 15.00
N TYR A 230 1.36 -4.30 14.62
CA TYR A 230 1.83 -2.93 14.79
C TYR A 230 0.67 -1.98 15.05
N GLU A 231 1.00 -0.84 15.62
CA GLU A 231 0.12 0.31 15.70
C GLU A 231 0.94 1.56 15.35
N THR A 232 0.37 2.45 14.54
CA THR A 232 1.03 3.71 14.21
C THR A 232 0.01 4.84 14.24
N GLN A 233 0.42 5.96 14.84
CA GLN A 233 -0.30 7.21 14.86
C GLN A 233 0.10 8.02 13.64
N LEU A 234 -0.91 8.61 12.99
CA LEU A 234 -0.73 9.52 11.88
C LEU A 234 -0.53 10.96 12.36
N SER A 235 -0.08 11.82 11.46
CA SER A 235 0.16 13.25 11.69
C SER A 235 -1.11 13.97 12.16
N ALA A 236 -0.92 15.14 12.78
CA ALA A 236 -2.01 16.00 13.21
C ALA A 236 -2.92 16.43 12.03
N GLU A 237 -2.36 16.54 10.83
CA GLU A 237 -3.11 16.79 9.58
C GLU A 237 -4.12 15.66 9.29
N MET A 238 -3.78 14.44 9.68
CA MET A 238 -4.65 13.26 9.64
C MET A 238 -5.45 13.08 10.93
N LYS A 239 -5.60 14.14 11.74
CA LYS A 239 -6.32 14.18 13.02
C LYS A 239 -5.83 13.17 14.06
N GLY A 240 -4.55 12.79 14.01
CA GLY A 240 -3.99 11.83 14.97
C GLY A 240 -4.64 10.44 14.89
N ARG A 241 -5.21 10.06 13.73
CA ARG A 241 -5.79 8.73 13.54
C ARG A 241 -4.75 7.65 13.80
N THR A 242 -5.22 6.54 14.33
CA THR A 242 -4.40 5.35 14.56
C THR A 242 -4.69 4.31 13.48
N ILE A 243 -3.63 3.64 13.02
CA ILE A 243 -3.69 2.47 12.16
C ILE A 243 -3.12 1.30 12.93
N LYS A 244 -3.85 0.20 12.99
CA LYS A 244 -3.40 -1.05 13.61
C LYS A 244 -3.28 -2.15 12.57
N GLY A 245 -2.14 -2.81 12.47
CA GLY A 245 -1.92 -3.94 11.58
C GLY A 245 -1.70 -5.23 12.36
N VAL A 246 -2.24 -6.35 11.86
CA VAL A 246 -2.02 -7.70 12.36
C VAL A 246 -1.70 -8.59 11.16
N VAL A 247 -0.69 -9.44 11.29
CA VAL A 247 -0.28 -10.37 10.23
C VAL A 247 -0.20 -11.79 10.79
N GLU A 248 -0.89 -12.70 10.13
CA GLU A 248 -0.83 -14.13 10.42
C GLU A 248 0.07 -14.79 9.36
N TYR A 249 0.96 -15.67 9.82
CA TYR A 249 1.93 -16.35 8.98
C TYR A 249 1.72 -17.85 8.99
N GLN A 250 2.10 -18.50 7.89
CA GLN A 250 2.23 -19.94 7.79
C GLN A 250 3.58 -20.29 7.17
N LYS A 251 4.19 -21.36 7.68
CA LYS A 251 5.43 -21.89 7.13
C LYS A 251 5.19 -22.48 5.75
N ASP A 252 5.83 -21.90 4.75
CA ASP A 252 5.90 -22.48 3.41
C ASP A 252 6.79 -23.72 3.44
N GLN A 253 6.27 -24.83 2.91
CA GLN A 253 6.96 -26.11 2.93
C GLN A 253 8.13 -26.17 1.94
N LYS A 254 8.11 -25.34 0.89
CA LYS A 254 9.15 -25.34 -0.15
C LYS A 254 10.39 -24.58 0.28
N THR A 255 10.20 -23.39 0.80
CA THR A 255 11.30 -22.50 1.21
C THR A 255 11.63 -22.58 2.69
N GLY A 256 10.72 -23.10 3.51
CA GLY A 256 10.83 -23.08 4.97
C GLY A 256 10.56 -21.71 5.59
N GLU A 257 10.24 -20.69 4.78
CA GLU A 257 9.95 -19.34 5.23
C GLU A 257 8.52 -19.22 5.77
N ASN A 258 8.31 -18.34 6.74
CA ASN A 258 6.97 -17.96 7.17
C ASN A 258 6.43 -16.86 6.24
N LEU A 259 5.37 -17.18 5.51
CA LEU A 259 4.71 -16.29 4.55
C LEU A 259 3.37 -15.80 5.11
N PRO A 260 2.97 -14.55 4.83
CA PRO A 260 1.65 -14.05 5.21
C PRO A 260 0.53 -14.92 4.61
N VAL A 261 -0.37 -15.40 5.47
CA VAL A 261 -1.64 -16.02 5.06
C VAL A 261 -2.82 -15.08 5.25
N ARG A 262 -2.68 -14.14 6.18
CA ARG A 262 -3.65 -13.08 6.41
C ARG A 262 -2.96 -11.82 6.86
N SER A 263 -3.40 -10.68 6.34
CA SER A 263 -3.00 -9.36 6.82
C SER A 263 -4.25 -8.53 7.05
N LYS A 264 -4.43 -7.98 8.26
CA LYS A 264 -5.56 -7.12 8.61
C LYS A 264 -5.02 -5.76 9.06
N ILE A 265 -5.59 -4.71 8.51
CA ILE A 265 -5.31 -3.32 8.83
C ILE A 265 -6.61 -2.65 9.28
N ASP A 266 -6.65 -2.24 10.53
CA ASP A 266 -7.75 -1.51 11.16
C ASP A 266 -7.43 -0.01 11.13
N MET A 267 -8.36 0.78 10.60
CA MET A 267 -8.27 2.23 10.48
C MET A 267 -9.58 2.85 10.97
N THR A 268 -9.53 4.11 11.37
CA THR A 268 -10.72 4.83 11.87
C THR A 268 -11.93 4.80 10.94
N ASP A 269 -11.71 4.74 9.62
CA ASP A 269 -12.73 4.75 8.58
C ASP A 269 -13.05 3.36 8.01
N GLY A 270 -12.45 2.30 8.54
CA GLY A 270 -12.72 0.94 8.08
C GLY A 270 -11.61 -0.06 8.31
N ILE A 271 -11.90 -1.31 7.95
CA ILE A 271 -10.95 -2.43 8.03
C ILE A 271 -10.59 -2.85 6.61
N ILE A 272 -9.31 -3.04 6.35
CA ILE A 272 -8.79 -3.66 5.13
C ILE A 272 -8.15 -4.99 5.53
N ALA A 273 -8.56 -6.09 4.92
CA ALA A 273 -7.96 -7.39 5.12
C ALA A 273 -7.56 -7.99 3.78
N PHE A 274 -6.43 -8.68 3.74
CA PHE A 274 -6.00 -9.51 2.64
C PHE A 274 -5.91 -10.94 3.14
N ASP A 275 -6.75 -11.82 2.61
CA ASP A 275 -6.73 -13.25 2.86
C ASP A 275 -6.01 -13.93 1.67
N PHE A 276 -4.77 -14.39 1.88
CA PHE A 276 -3.95 -14.98 0.84
C PHE A 276 -4.42 -16.41 0.55
N GLN A 277 -4.78 -16.68 -0.71
CA GLN A 277 -5.07 -18.03 -1.20
C GLN A 277 -3.78 -18.74 -1.62
N THR A 278 -2.86 -17.99 -2.23
CA THR A 278 -1.51 -18.43 -2.56
C THR A 278 -0.52 -17.31 -2.28
N PHE A 279 0.64 -17.68 -1.74
CA PHE A 279 1.81 -16.81 -1.64
C PHE A 279 3.01 -17.72 -1.87
N SER A 280 3.84 -17.39 -2.84
CA SER A 280 5.11 -18.08 -3.04
C SER A 280 6.25 -17.12 -3.36
N LEU A 281 7.44 -17.48 -2.91
CA LEU A 281 8.71 -16.86 -3.31
C LEU A 281 9.31 -17.56 -4.55
N THR A 282 8.82 -18.76 -4.88
CA THR A 282 9.32 -19.59 -5.99
C THR A 282 8.19 -20.22 -6.83
N PRO A 283 8.32 -20.29 -8.17
CA PRO A 283 9.39 -19.69 -8.97
C PRO A 283 9.34 -18.15 -8.95
N ALA A 284 10.50 -17.54 -9.19
CA ALA A 284 10.60 -16.10 -9.40
C ALA A 284 9.79 -15.69 -10.63
N PRO A 285 9.10 -14.53 -10.63
CA PRO A 285 8.51 -14.00 -11.84
C PRO A 285 9.52 -13.74 -12.95
N GLU A 286 9.16 -14.12 -14.17
CA GLU A 286 9.95 -13.86 -15.37
C GLU A 286 9.80 -12.39 -15.77
N GLU A 287 10.81 -11.81 -16.44
CA GLU A 287 10.78 -10.38 -16.82
C GLU A 287 9.67 -10.11 -17.82
N GLU A 288 9.41 -11.10 -18.69
CA GLU A 288 8.40 -11.12 -19.73
C GLU A 288 7.00 -10.89 -19.17
N GLU A 289 6.72 -11.31 -17.92
CA GLU A 289 5.42 -11.10 -17.27
C GLU A 289 5.10 -9.62 -17.02
N PHE A 290 6.12 -8.75 -17.04
CA PHE A 290 6.01 -7.30 -16.76
C PHE A 290 5.97 -6.46 -18.05
N THR A 291 5.54 -7.04 -19.16
CA THR A 291 5.46 -6.40 -20.49
C THR A 291 4.01 -6.29 -20.99
N LEU A 292 3.75 -5.40 -21.94
CA LEU A 292 2.47 -5.32 -22.65
C LEU A 292 2.21 -6.58 -23.47
N ALA A 293 3.28 -7.18 -24.02
CA ALA A 293 3.21 -8.43 -24.77
C ALA A 293 2.61 -9.58 -23.96
N ALA A 294 2.88 -9.67 -22.64
CA ALA A 294 2.24 -10.65 -21.76
C ALA A 294 0.70 -10.52 -21.68
N PHE A 295 0.14 -9.40 -22.14
CA PHE A 295 -1.28 -9.11 -22.19
C PHE A 295 -1.83 -9.02 -23.62
N GLY A 296 -1.05 -9.42 -24.63
CA GLY A 296 -1.47 -9.42 -26.03
C GLY A 296 -1.41 -8.05 -26.71
N PHE A 297 -0.72 -7.08 -26.11
CA PHE A 297 -0.46 -5.77 -26.72
C PHE A 297 0.96 -5.71 -27.26
N PRO A 298 1.23 -4.95 -28.34
CA PRO A 298 2.59 -4.73 -28.78
C PRO A 298 3.36 -3.96 -27.69
N ASP A 299 4.61 -4.36 -27.45
CA ASP A 299 5.51 -3.59 -26.61
C ASP A 299 5.82 -2.24 -27.27
N VAL A 300 5.96 -1.22 -26.44
CA VAL A 300 6.39 0.10 -26.88
C VAL A 300 7.88 0.20 -26.61
N GLU A 301 8.66 0.48 -27.66
CA GLU A 301 10.07 0.77 -27.46
C GLU A 301 10.18 1.97 -26.52
N PRO A 302 11.05 1.91 -25.50
CA PRO A 302 11.29 3.07 -24.64
C PRO A 302 11.75 4.19 -25.56
N SER A 303 10.88 5.16 -25.81
CA SER A 303 11.22 6.37 -26.54
C SER A 303 12.34 7.00 -25.74
N GLY A 304 13.58 6.84 -26.22
CA GLY A 304 14.79 7.16 -25.48
C GLY A 304 14.59 8.51 -24.83
N ALA A 305 14.65 8.53 -23.49
CA ALA A 305 14.26 9.66 -22.67
C ALA A 305 14.78 10.96 -23.32
N GLU A 306 13.90 11.72 -23.96
CA GLU A 306 14.17 13.12 -24.17
C GLU A 306 14.26 13.67 -22.77
N GLY A 307 15.50 13.80 -22.28
CA GLY A 307 15.79 14.47 -21.05
C GLY A 307 15.12 15.83 -21.17
N THR A 308 13.98 15.98 -20.51
CA THR A 308 13.30 17.26 -20.36
C THR A 308 14.28 18.11 -19.58
N SER A 309 15.12 18.82 -20.34
CA SER A 309 15.98 19.86 -19.84
C SER A 309 15.04 20.94 -19.30
N ASN A 310 14.65 20.79 -18.03
CA ASN A 310 13.90 21.77 -17.26
C ASN A 310 14.59 23.14 -17.25
N LEU A 311 15.83 23.24 -17.76
CA LEU A 311 16.55 24.47 -18.03
C LEU A 311 15.79 25.44 -18.95
N LEU A 312 15.06 24.98 -19.98
CA LEU A 312 14.34 25.88 -20.89
C LEU A 312 13.14 26.57 -20.21
N GLY A 313 12.48 25.88 -19.28
CA GLY A 313 11.39 26.43 -18.46
C GLY A 313 11.87 27.54 -17.52
N PHE A 314 13.04 27.36 -16.90
CA PHE A 314 13.63 28.38 -16.02
C PHE A 314 14.15 29.61 -16.80
N VAL A 315 14.72 29.42 -18.00
CA VAL A 315 15.13 30.54 -18.87
C VAL A 315 13.89 31.34 -19.33
N GLY A 316 12.80 30.67 -19.72
CA GLY A 316 11.55 31.32 -20.11
C GLY A 316 10.93 32.16 -18.98
N ALA A 317 10.86 31.62 -17.76
CA ALA A 317 10.35 32.34 -16.60
C ALA A 317 11.23 33.53 -16.19
N GLY A 318 12.56 33.39 -16.30
CA GLY A 318 13.51 34.47 -16.02
C GLY A 318 13.37 35.66 -16.98
N VAL A 319 13.21 35.38 -18.28
CA VAL A 319 12.99 36.44 -19.30
C VAL A 319 11.65 37.15 -19.07
N LEU A 320 10.59 36.41 -18.73
CA LEU A 320 9.28 36.99 -18.45
C LEU A 320 9.33 37.96 -17.24
N LEU A 321 10.03 37.58 -16.17
CA LEU A 321 10.21 38.44 -14.98
C LEU A 321 11.00 39.72 -15.31
N LEU A 322 12.03 39.63 -16.16
CA LEU A 322 12.80 40.81 -16.59
C LEU A 322 11.94 41.77 -17.44
N VAL A 323 11.08 41.24 -18.32
CA VAL A 323 10.16 42.05 -19.13
C VAL A 323 9.14 42.75 -18.22
N VAL A 324 8.55 42.04 -17.26
CA VAL A 324 7.60 42.63 -16.29
C VAL A 324 8.28 43.72 -15.46
N ALA A 325 9.49 43.47 -14.95
CA ALA A 325 10.25 44.46 -14.19
C ALA A 325 10.57 45.72 -15.02
N ALA A 326 10.93 45.56 -16.30
CA ALA A 326 11.18 46.68 -17.21
C ALA A 326 9.91 47.51 -17.47
N ILE A 327 8.76 46.86 -17.68
CA ILE A 327 7.46 47.53 -17.86
C ILE A 327 7.07 48.30 -16.59
N LEU A 328 7.18 47.67 -15.42
CA LEU A 328 6.87 48.33 -14.14
C LEU A 328 7.77 49.54 -13.89
N LYS A 329 9.07 49.44 -14.19
CA LYS A 329 10.01 50.57 -14.08
C LYS A 329 9.67 51.70 -15.05
N ALA A 330 9.30 51.38 -16.29
CA ALA A 330 8.86 52.36 -17.27
C ALA A 330 7.57 53.07 -16.82
N LEU A 331 6.59 52.33 -16.30
CA LEU A 331 5.35 52.90 -15.77
C LEU A 331 5.58 53.79 -14.53
N ALA A 332 6.44 53.35 -13.61
CA ALA A 332 6.81 54.14 -12.42
C ALA A 332 7.50 55.46 -12.80
N SER A 333 8.41 55.43 -13.79
CA SER A 333 9.09 56.64 -14.27
C SER A 333 8.12 57.65 -14.90
N ARG A 334 7.12 57.17 -15.66
CA ARG A 334 6.05 58.01 -16.22
C ARG A 334 5.14 58.58 -15.13
N ALA A 335 4.87 57.82 -14.07
CA ALA A 335 4.08 58.29 -12.94
C ALA A 335 4.80 59.39 -12.13
N GLN A 336 6.12 59.27 -11.95
CA GLN A 336 6.93 60.31 -11.30
C GLN A 336 7.00 61.61 -12.12
N GLN A 337 7.10 61.53 -13.45
CA GLN A 337 7.07 62.71 -14.32
C GLN A 337 5.70 63.42 -14.32
N ARG A 338 4.62 62.70 -14.01
CA ARG A 338 3.26 63.25 -13.91
C ARG A 338 2.91 63.83 -12.55
N ARG A 339 3.81 63.77 -11.54
CA ARG A 339 3.56 64.51 -10.30
C ARG A 339 3.78 66.00 -10.58
N PRO A 340 2.72 66.83 -10.58
CA PRO A 340 2.90 68.28 -10.68
C PRO A 340 3.77 68.72 -9.50
N ARG A 341 4.76 69.57 -9.78
CA ARG A 341 5.52 70.25 -8.73
C ARG A 341 4.53 71.06 -7.90
N ALA A 342 4.13 70.53 -6.75
CA ALA A 342 3.37 71.27 -5.77
C ALA A 342 4.31 72.34 -5.21
N GLY A 343 4.16 73.57 -5.69
CA GLY A 343 4.98 74.69 -5.26
C GLY A 343 5.02 75.84 -6.24
N GLU A 344 3.87 76.26 -6.78
CA GLU A 344 3.66 77.63 -7.29
C GLU A 344 2.21 78.04 -7.02
N SER A 345 1.95 78.40 -5.76
CA SER A 345 0.94 79.40 -5.33
C SER A 345 1.08 79.65 -3.84
#